data_AF-A0A258LF99-F1
#
_entry.id   AF-A0A258LF99-F1
#
_cell.length_a   1.000
_cell.length_b   1.000
_cell.length_c   1.000
_cell.angle_alpha   90.00
_cell.angle_beta   90.00
_cell.angle_gamma   90.00
#
_symmetry.space_group_name_H-M   'P 1'
#
loop_
_entity.id
_entity.type
_entity.pdbx_description
1 polymer ?
#
loop_
_entity_poly.entity_id
_entity_poly.type
_entity_poly.pdbx_seq_one_letter_code
_entity_poly.pdbx_strand_id
1 'polypeptide(L)' 'MSEHALAPEDQLELDTFVDHLWLEDGLSKNTLESYRLDLTTFAAWVYTQHKQLLTVDKHDIQ' A
#
# COMPACT_ATOMS: atom_id res chain seq x y z
N MET A 1 10.85 15.66 -7.98
CA MET A 1 9.71 14.78 -7.64
C MET A 1 10.33 13.53 -7.09
N SER A 2 10.22 13.30 -5.78
CA SER A 2 10.80 12.11 -5.17
C SER A 2 10.11 10.89 -5.75
N GLU A 3 10.81 10.15 -6.60
CA GLU A 3 10.43 8.81 -7.02
C GLU A 3 10.42 7.98 -5.74
N HIS A 4 9.24 7.88 -5.11
CA HIS A 4 9.06 7.05 -3.92
C HIS A 4 9.19 5.61 -4.39
N ALA A 5 10.41 5.09 -4.35
CA ALA A 5 10.72 3.72 -4.74
C ALA A 5 10.07 2.79 -3.71
N LEU A 6 8.86 2.32 -4.01
CA LEU A 6 8.26 1.23 -3.26
C LEU A 6 9.12 -0.03 -3.44
N ALA A 7 9.23 -0.86 -2.41
CA ALA A 7 9.79 -2.19 -2.62
C ALA A 7 8.87 -2.96 -3.59
N PRO A 8 9.42 -3.72 -4.54
CA PRO A 8 8.61 -4.52 -5.47
C PRO A 8 7.75 -5.56 -4.74
N GLU A 9 8.19 -6.01 -3.57
CA GLU A 9 7.44 -6.88 -2.67
C GLU A 9 6.18 -6.18 -2.13
N ASP A 10 6.33 -4.97 -1.59
CA ASP A 10 5.18 -4.17 -1.11
C ASP A 10 4.19 -3.88 -2.25
N GLN A 11 4.67 -3.70 -3.48
CA GLN A 11 3.82 -3.43 -4.64
C GLN A 11 2.96 -4.65 -5.00
N LEU A 12 3.56 -5.84 -4.97
CA LEU A 12 2.86 -7.09 -5.25
C LEU A 12 1.79 -7.39 -4.20
N GLU A 13 2.09 -7.13 -2.93
CA GLU A 13 1.14 -7.31 -1.82
C GLU A 13 -0.04 -6.35 -1.95
N LEU A 14 0.20 -5.08 -2.32
CA LEU A 14 -0.85 -4.11 -2.57
C LEU A 14 -1.74 -4.48 -3.76
N ASP A 15 -1.15 -4.91 -4.89
CA ASP A 15 -1.94 -5.38 -6.04
C ASP A 15 -2.79 -6.59 -5.67
N THR A 16 -2.24 -7.55 -4.93
CA THR A 16 -2.96 -8.74 -4.45
C THR A 16 -4.12 -8.34 -3.53
N PHE A 17 -3.90 -7.43 -2.59
CA PHE A 17 -4.93 -6.94 -1.67
C PHE A 17 -6.08 -6.23 -2.42
N VAL A 18 -5.75 -5.38 -3.40
CA VAL A 18 -6.74 -4.67 -4.21
C VAL A 18 -7.53 -5.63 -5.11
N ASP A 19 -6.88 -6.64 -5.69
CA ASP A 19 -7.55 -7.69 -6.48
C ASP A 19 -8.54 -8.51 -5.64
N HIS A 20 -8.14 -8.86 -4.41
CA HIS A 20 -9.01 -9.52 -3.43
C HIS A 20 -10.23 -8.66 -3.07
N LEU A 21 -10.05 -7.37 -2.76
CA LEU A 21 -11.13 -6.44 -2.47
C LEU A 21 -12.12 -6.29 -3.64
N TRP A 22 -11.61 -6.30 -4.88
CA TRP A 22 -12.45 -6.27 -6.07
C TRP A 22 -13.28 -7.54 -6.21
N LEU A 23 -12.66 -8.70 -6.00
CA LEU A 23 -13.28 -10.01 -6.20
C LEU A 23 -14.30 -10.36 -5.10
N GLU A 24 -13.98 -10.05 -3.84
CA GLU A 24 -14.78 -10.44 -2.68
C GLU A 24 -15.89 -9.44 -2.36
N ASP A 25 -15.57 -8.14 -2.42
CA ASP A 25 -16.45 -7.08 -1.89
C ASP A 25 -17.17 -6.31 -3.01
N GLY A 26 -16.79 -6.52 -4.28
CA GLY A 26 -17.42 -5.89 -5.44
C GLY A 26 -17.34 -4.35 -5.41
N LEU A 27 -16.31 -3.82 -4.75
CA LEU A 27 -16.15 -2.39 -4.52
C LEU A 27 -16.05 -1.63 -5.85
N SER A 28 -16.55 -0.38 -5.85
CA SER A 28 -16.43 0.47 -7.03
C SER A 28 -14.96 0.74 -7.35
N LYS A 29 -14.62 0.85 -8.65
CA LYS A 29 -13.26 1.16 -9.11
C LYS A 29 -12.70 2.42 -8.43
N ASN A 30 -13.53 3.43 -8.21
CA ASN A 30 -13.11 4.68 -7.57
C ASN A 30 -12.69 4.45 -6.11
N THR A 31 -13.40 3.58 -5.39
CA THR A 31 -13.05 3.22 -4.02
C THR A 31 -11.74 2.47 -3.96
N LEU A 32 -11.54 1.48 -4.85
CA LEU A 32 -10.28 0.74 -4.93
C LEU A 32 -9.09 1.62 -5.28
N GLU A 33 -9.25 2.53 -6.24
CA GLU A 33 -8.19 3.45 -6.64
C GLU A 33 -7.82 4.41 -5.50
N SER A 34 -8.80 4.90 -4.73
CA SER A 34 -8.52 5.67 -3.52
C SER A 34 -7.72 4.85 -2.50
N TYR A 35 -8.18 3.64 -2.16
CA TYR A 35 -7.45 2.75 -1.24
C TYR A 35 -6.03 2.45 -1.73
N ARG A 36 -5.86 2.14 -3.03
CA ARG A 36 -4.56 1.87 -3.63
C ARG A 36 -3.63 3.08 -3.50
N LEU A 37 -4.13 4.28 -3.79
CA LEU A 37 -3.35 5.51 -3.71
C LEU A 37 -2.93 5.80 -2.26
N ASP A 38 -3.86 5.68 -1.31
CA ASP A 38 -3.59 5.89 0.11
C ASP A 38 -2.55 4.89 0.63
N LEU A 39 -2.72 3.61 0.33
CA LEU A 39 -1.79 2.56 0.75
C LEU A 39 -0.42 2.66 0.07
N THR A 40 -0.37 3.05 -1.21
CA THR A 40 0.89 3.31 -1.91
C THR A 40 1.63 4.47 -1.27
N THR A 41 0.92 5.53 -0.92
CA THR A 41 1.49 6.70 -0.23
C THR A 41 2.01 6.33 1.16
N PHE A 42 1.27 5.49 1.89
CA PHE A 42 1.70 4.98 3.19
C PHE A 42 2.94 4.09 3.07
N ALA A 43 2.94 3.12 2.16
CA ALA A 43 4.07 2.22 1.92
C ALA A 43 5.32 3.00 1.46
N ALA A 44 5.15 4.02 0.62
CA ALA A 44 6.20 4.94 0.25
C ALA A 44 6.79 5.67 1.47
N TRP A 45 5.95 6.13 2.40
CA TRP A 45 6.40 6.75 3.64
C TRP A 45 7.14 5.75 4.55
N VAL A 46 6.61 4.52 4.72
CA VAL A 46 7.27 3.45 5.48
C VAL A 46 8.64 3.10 4.89
N TYR A 47 8.76 3.08 3.57
CA TYR A 47 10.02 2.88 2.88
C TYR A 47 11.06 3.96 3.22
N THR A 48 10.63 5.22 3.41
CA THR A 48 11.55 6.28 3.88
C THR A 48 12.10 6.04 5.29
N GLN A 49 11.42 5.22 6.10
CA GLN A 49 11.86 4.80 7.43
C GLN A 49 12.73 3.54 7.38
N HIS A 50 13.12 3.08 6.18
CA HIS A 50 13.83 1.82 5.94
C HIS A 50 13.08 0.59 6.48
N LYS A 51 11.75 0.64 6.48
CA LYS A 51 10.87 -0.47 6.86
C LYS A 51 10.09 -0.96 5.65
N GLN A 52 9.53 -2.16 5.76
CA GLN A 52 8.63 -2.73 4.76
C GLN A 52 7.19 -2.64 5.25
N LEU A 53 6.24 -2.57 4.32
CA LEU A 53 4.82 -2.43 4.64
C LEU A 53 4.31 -3.56 5.55
N LEU A 54 4.80 -4.78 5.36
CA LEU A 54 4.41 -5.94 6.18
C LEU A 54 5.11 -6.03 7.54
N THR A 55 6.17 -5.26 7.75
CA THR A 55 6.98 -5.30 8.98
C THR A 55 6.84 -4.05 9.84
N VAL A 56 6.16 -3.03 9.31
CA VAL A 56 5.85 -1.82 10.07
C VAL A 56 4.90 -2.16 11.21
N ASP A 57 5.24 -1.71 12.41
CA ASP A 57 4.41 -1.88 13.58
C ASP A 57 3.74 -0.55 13.96
N LYS A 58 2.68 -0.61 14.76
CA LYS A 58 2.02 0.58 15.29
C LYS A 58 3.00 1.53 15.99
N HIS A 59 4.05 1.01 16.65
CA HIS A 59 5.07 1.84 17.30
C HIS A 59 5.86 2.72 16.32
N ASP A 60 5.85 2.41 15.01
CA ASP A 60 6.55 3.20 13.99
C ASP A 60 5.71 4.37 13.47
N ILE A 61 4.40 4.33 13.71
CA ILE A 61 3.41 5.28 13.20
C ILE A 61 3.07 6.35 14.25
N GLN A 62 3.58 6.22 15.49
CA GLN A 62 3.14 6.98 16.67
C GLN A 62 4.20 7.91 17.27
#